data_AF-A0AAW8H5E1-F1
#
_entry.id   AF-A0AAW8H5E1-F1
#
_cell.length_a   1.000
_cell.length_b   1.000
_cell.length_c   1.000
_cell.angle_alpha   90.00
_cell.angle_beta   90.00
_cell.angle_gamma   90.00
#
_symmetry.space_group_name_H-M   'P 1'
#
loop_
_entity.id
_entity.type
_entity.pdbx_description
1 polymer ?
#
loop_
_entity_poly.entity_id
_entity_poly.type
_entity_poly.pdbx_seq_one_letter_code
_entity_poly.pdbx_strand_id
1 'polypeptide(L)' 'MKVLWALCVLFGVIGFVEGIFGVVGATSAPQQAAGAAMGVAWAVIPYCIVRAIQQMRPQEVVIKKEQ' A
#
# COMPACT_ATOMS: atom_id res chain seq x y z
N MET A 1 3.22 -13.61 6.46
CA MET A 1 2.38 -12.94 5.46
C MET A 1 1.22 -12.20 6.11
N LYS A 2 0.27 -12.88 6.79
CA LYS A 2 -0.94 -12.24 7.35
C LYS A 2 -0.68 -10.97 8.17
N VAL A 3 0.36 -10.95 9.01
CA VAL A 3 0.75 -9.77 9.80
C VAL A 3 1.27 -8.61 8.93
N LEU A 4 2.10 -8.89 7.91
CA LEU A 4 2.59 -7.85 6.99
C LEU A 4 1.46 -7.27 6.14
N TRP A 5 0.53 -8.12 5.70
CA TRP A 5 -0.65 -7.68 4.96
C TRP A 5 -1.62 -6.87 5.85
N ALA A 6 -1.78 -7.24 7.12
CA ALA A 6 -2.54 -6.43 8.08
C ALA A 6 -1.90 -5.04 8.29
N LEU A 7 -0.56 -4.98 8.30
CA LEU A 7 0.17 -3.72 8.35
C LEU A 7 -0.09 -2.87 7.09
N CYS A 8 -0.07 -3.45 5.88
CA CYS A 8 -0.44 -2.73 4.65
C CYS A 8 -1.83 -2.12 4.73
N VAL A 9 -2.81 -2.85 5.26
CA VAL A 9 -4.18 -2.34 5.43
C VAL A 9 -4.20 -1.17 6.41
N LEU A 10 -3.47 -1.26 7.52
CA LEU A 10 -3.35 -0.17 8.50
C LEU A 10 -2.77 1.10 7.87
N PHE A 11 -1.67 0.99 7.13
CA PHE A 11 -1.05 2.11 6.43
C PHE A 11 -1.96 2.68 5.33
N GLY A 12 -2.76 1.85 4.67
CA GLY A 12 -3.80 2.30 3.73
C GLY A 12 -4.91 3.12 4.39
N VAL A 13 -5.35 2.72 5.59
CA VAL A 13 -6.34 3.50 6.37
C VAL A 13 -5.76 4.86 6.78
N ILE A 14 -4.50 4.89 7.22
CA ILE A 14 -3.80 6.15 7.58
C ILE A 14 -3.67 7.05 6.34
N GLY A 15 -3.24 6.51 5.20
CA GLY A 15 -3.12 7.25 3.95
C GLY A 15 -4.46 7.78 3.44
N PHE A 16 -5.54 7.04 3.61
CA PHE A 16 -6.89 7.52 3.28
C PHE A 16 -7.31 8.71 4.14
N VAL A 17 -7.07 8.64 5.45
CA VAL A 17 -7.37 9.74 6.39
C VAL A 17 -6.54 10.97 6.05
N GLU A 18 -5.22 10.82 5.92
CA GLU A 18 -4.32 11.92 5.51
C GLU A 18 -4.70 12.53 4.16
N GLY A 19 -5.00 11.70 3.16
CA GLY A 19 -5.40 12.16 1.83
C GLY A 19 -6.69 12.99 1.85
N ILE A 20 -7.70 12.57 2.62
CA ILE A 20 -8.94 13.33 2.75
C ILE A 20 -8.69 14.66 3.47
N PHE A 21 -7.97 14.65 4.61
CA PHE A 21 -7.68 15.88 5.34
C PHE A 21 -6.81 16.84 4.51
N GLY A 22 -5.83 16.31 3.76
CA GLY A 22 -4.97 17.09 2.87
C GLY A 22 -5.71 17.72 1.69
N VAL A 23 -6.73 17.05 1.14
CA VAL A 23 -7.54 17.60 0.05
C VAL A 23 -8.60 18.58 0.55
N VAL A 24 -9.30 18.25 1.65
CA VAL A 24 -10.39 19.10 2.18
C VAL A 24 -9.85 20.35 2.89
N GLY A 25 -8.68 20.25 3.54
CA GLY A 25 -8.05 21.38 4.23
C GLY A 25 -7.19 22.28 3.34
N ALA A 26 -6.98 21.93 2.08
CA ALA A 26 -6.11 22.68 1.18
C ALA A 26 -6.79 23.94 0.62
N THR A 27 -6.07 25.06 0.69
CA THR A 27 -6.52 26.37 0.19
C THR A 27 -6.13 26.63 -1.26
N SER A 28 -5.39 25.70 -1.87
CA SER A 28 -4.90 25.82 -3.24
C SER A 28 -4.93 24.48 -3.99
N ALA A 29 -5.13 24.52 -5.31
CA ALA A 29 -5.15 23.33 -6.16
C ALA A 29 -3.85 22.48 -6.08
N PRO A 30 -2.64 23.07 -6.01
CA PRO A 30 -1.40 22.30 -5.82
C PRO A 30 -1.36 21.55 -4.49
N GLN A 31 -1.87 22.14 -3.40
CA GLN A 31 -1.93 21.48 -2.10
C GLN A 31 -2.90 20.30 -2.09
N GLN A 32 -4.04 20.42 -2.78
CA GLN A 32 -4.97 19.29 -2.95
C GLN A 32 -4.29 18.12 -3.68
N ALA A 33 -3.57 18.41 -4.77
CA ALA A 33 -2.83 17.40 -5.50
C ALA A 33 -1.73 16.76 -4.64
N ALA A 34 -0.99 17.55 -3.85
CA ALA A 34 0.03 17.05 -2.95
C ALA A 34 -0.56 16.16 -1.82
N GLY A 35 -1.66 16.59 -1.20
CA GLY A 35 -2.36 15.82 -0.17
C GLY A 35 -2.90 14.48 -0.70
N ALA A 36 -3.49 14.50 -1.90
CA ALA A 36 -3.94 13.27 -2.56
C ALA A 36 -2.76 12.34 -2.88
N ALA A 37 -1.65 12.87 -3.41
CA ALA A 37 -0.46 12.08 -3.72
C ALA A 37 0.18 11.47 -2.46
N MET A 38 0.25 12.22 -1.36
CA MET A 38 0.74 11.72 -0.08
C MET A 38 -0.12 10.59 0.47
N GLY A 39 -1.45 10.73 0.41
CA GLY A 39 -2.36 9.67 0.86
C GLY A 39 -2.22 8.37 0.04
N VAL A 40 -2.03 8.49 -1.27
CA VAL A 40 -1.78 7.33 -2.15
C VAL A 40 -0.42 6.69 -1.87
N ALA A 41 0.63 7.48 -1.63
CA ALA A 41 1.97 6.97 -1.34
C ALA A 41 2.00 6.08 -0.09
N TRP A 42 1.22 6.42 0.93
CA TRP A 42 1.05 5.63 2.15
C TRP A 42 0.47 4.23 1.89
N ALA A 43 -0.36 4.05 0.86
CA ALA A 43 -0.89 2.74 0.49
C ALA A 43 0.06 1.96 -0.45
N VAL A 44 0.74 2.65 -1.37
CA VAL A 44 1.55 2.02 -2.43
C VAL A 44 2.89 1.50 -1.90
N ILE A 45 3.61 2.28 -1.08
CA ILE A 45 4.95 1.91 -0.58
C ILE A 45 4.93 0.59 0.23
N PRO A 46 4.04 0.42 1.23
CA PRO A 46 4.01 -0.81 2.00
C PRO A 46 3.60 -2.01 1.14
N TYR A 47 2.66 -1.82 0.21
CA TYR A 47 2.22 -2.89 -0.69
C TYR A 47 3.39 -3.41 -1.55
N CYS A 48 4.18 -2.51 -2.14
CA CYS A 48 5.36 -2.87 -2.92
C CYS A 48 6.40 -3.64 -2.08
N ILE A 49 6.64 -3.23 -0.84
CA ILE A 49 7.56 -3.92 0.08
C ILE A 49 7.06 -5.33 0.40
N VAL A 50 5.78 -5.49 0.73
CA VAL A 50 5.20 -6.81 1.07
C VAL A 50 5.23 -7.74 -0.13
N ARG A 51 4.96 -7.23 -1.34
CA ARG A 51 5.08 -8.01 -2.59
C ARG A 51 6.52 -8.46 -2.85
N ALA A 52 7.51 -7.58 -2.65
CA ALA A 52 8.92 -7.92 -2.82
C ALA A 52 9.33 -9.03 -1.83
N ILE A 53 8.96 -8.89 -0.55
CA ILE A 53 9.23 -9.91 0.48
C ILE A 53 8.54 -11.23 0.13
N GLN A 54 7.34 -11.18 -0.45
CA GLN A 54 6.62 -12.38 -0.86
C GLN A 54 7.34 -13.14 -1.99
N GLN A 55 7.96 -12.43 -2.93
CA GLN A 55 8.73 -13.03 -4.01
C GLN A 55 10.09 -13.57 -3.56
N MET A 56 10.67 -13.02 -2.50
CA MET A 56 11.91 -13.55 -1.89
C MET A 56 11.70 -14.87 -1.13
N ARG A 57 10.46 -15.21 -0.76
CA ARG A 57 10.18 -16.53 -0.18
C ARG A 57 10.18 -17.56 -1.31
N PRO A 58 11.00 -18.62 -1.23
CA PRO A 58 11.00 -19.68 -2.23
C PRO A 58 9.58 -20.21 -2.38
N GLN A 59 8.97 -19.94 -3.53
CA GLN A 59 7.72 -20.57 -3.92
C GLN A 59 8.07 -22.03 -4.15
N GLU A 60 7.61 -22.93 -3.27
CA GLU A 60 7.68 -24.36 -3.54
C GLU A 60 7.07 -24.59 -4.93
N VAL A 61 7.90 -25.05 -5.85
CA VAL A 61 7.46 -25.38 -7.20
C VAL A 61 6.56 -26.59 -7.01
N VAL A 62 5.25 -26.36 -6.97
CA VAL A 62 4.26 -27.43 -6.95
C VAL A 62 4.34 -28.09 -8.33
N ILE A 63 5.22 -29.08 -8.46
CA ILE A 63 5.27 -29.95 -9.62
C ILE A 63 3.97 -30.74 -9.59
N LYS A 64 2.98 -30.29 -10.37
CA LYS A 64 1.81 -31.10 -10.67
C LYS A 64 2.34 -32.37 -11.35
N LYS A 65 2.34 -33.49 -10.62
CA LYS A 65 2.42 -34.80 -11.25
C LYS A 65 1.08 -35.02 -11.93
N GLU A 66 1.07 -34.84 -13.25
CA GLU A 66 -0.02 -35.32 -14.09
C GLU A 66 -0.04 -36.84 -13.95
N GLN A 67 -1.14 -37.37 -13.41
CA GLN A 67 -1.47 -38.80 -13.40
C GLN A 67 -2.47 -39.07 -14.53
#